data_AF-A0A942DCW5-F1
#
_entry.id   AF-A0A942DCW5-F1
#
_cell.length_a   1.000
_cell.length_b   1.000
_cell.length_c   1.000
_cell.angle_alpha   90.00
_cell.angle_beta   90.00
_cell.angle_gamma   90.00
#
_symmetry.space_group_name_H-M   'P 1'
#
loop_
_entity.id
_entity.type
_entity.pdbx_description
1 polymer ?
#
loop_
_entity_poly.entity_id
_entity_poly.type
_entity_poly.pdbx_seq_one_letter_code
_entity_poly.pdbx_strand_id
1 'polypeptide(L)'
;MTSGPNIDPLKFDVTQVRDDSLRAHLLAAQELHLTGRTRQAEERYRQALQLAETNYGPQHFYYMQILIAVTEFYEAVGEMEEVRKIGNKRNEVHSGLEKKLLKTKEDGSEEPVKTVKAPLPTEIRKAAQILGVPFDDLTPTTVHKAWRSQMSLQTVHPDLGGEAESAVLVNKAKAQLDAWFEERSPKLGKKLNKPGDKPGDKKS
;
A
#
# COMPACT_ATOMS: atom_id res chain seq x y z
N MET A 1 17.13 27.18 38.13
CA MET A 1 18.13 26.53 37.25
C MET A 1 17.41 26.16 35.98
N THR A 2 17.49 26.97 34.93
CA THR A 2 16.93 26.60 33.64
C THR A 2 17.92 25.66 32.98
N SER A 3 17.64 24.35 33.04
CA SER A 3 18.38 23.37 32.26
C SER A 3 18.36 23.81 30.79
N GLY A 4 19.53 23.95 30.18
CA GLY A 4 19.62 24.25 28.76
C GLY A 4 18.91 23.18 27.91
N PRO A 5 18.66 23.45 26.62
CA PRO A 5 18.08 22.44 25.73
C PRO A 5 18.97 21.19 25.76
N ASN A 6 18.36 20.03 25.99
CA ASN A 6 19.05 18.75 25.89
C ASN A 6 19.48 18.56 24.43
N ILE A 7 20.79 18.46 24.19
CA ILE A 7 21.40 18.31 22.86
C ILE A 7 22.05 16.93 22.71
N ASP A 8 21.63 15.96 23.51
CA ASP A 8 22.15 14.60 23.40
C ASP A 8 21.79 13.98 22.04
N PRO A 9 22.69 13.14 21.49
CA PRO A 9 22.40 12.38 20.28
C PRO A 9 21.14 11.53 20.44
N LEU A 10 20.26 11.59 19.43
CA LEU A 10 19.09 10.72 19.35
C LEU A 10 19.50 9.31 18.94
N LYS A 11 18.82 8.30 19.47
CA LYS A 11 19.07 6.87 19.27
C LYS A 11 18.55 6.37 17.93
N PHE A 12 17.54 7.01 17.35
CA PHE A 12 17.00 6.63 16.06
C PHE A 12 18.06 6.72 14.95
N ASP A 13 18.38 5.56 14.39
CA ASP A 13 19.35 5.42 13.30
C ASP A 13 18.71 5.81 11.96
N VAL A 14 18.95 7.07 11.56
CA VAL A 14 18.45 7.65 10.30
C VAL A 14 19.04 6.99 9.06
N THR A 15 20.15 6.25 9.17
CA THR A 15 20.77 5.59 8.01
C THR A 15 19.94 4.42 7.49
N GLN A 16 19.01 3.90 8.29
CA GLN A 16 18.10 2.82 7.90
C GLN A 16 16.93 3.31 7.00
N VAL A 17 16.73 4.63 6.89
CA VAL A 17 15.70 5.22 6.03
C VAL A 17 16.22 5.25 4.60
N ARG A 18 15.73 4.35 3.74
CA ARG A 18 16.21 4.21 2.35
C ARG A 18 15.69 5.29 1.40
N ASP A 19 14.66 6.04 1.78
CA ASP A 19 14.23 7.20 0.99
C ASP A 19 15.16 8.39 1.23
N ASP A 20 15.81 8.86 0.16
CA ASP A 20 16.83 9.91 0.24
C ASP A 20 16.26 11.24 0.73
N SER A 21 15.04 11.59 0.34
CA SER A 21 14.41 12.85 0.72
C SER A 21 14.07 12.85 2.20
N LEU A 22 13.42 11.79 2.69
CA LEU A 22 13.12 11.62 4.11
C LEU A 22 14.39 11.58 4.95
N ARG A 23 15.40 10.82 4.53
CA ARG A 23 16.68 10.71 5.23
C ARG A 23 17.39 12.06 5.31
N ALA A 24 17.37 12.86 4.25
CA ALA A 24 17.97 14.20 4.25
C ALA A 24 17.31 15.13 5.28
N HIS A 25 15.98 15.12 5.37
CA HIS A 25 15.27 15.90 6.38
C HIS A 25 15.61 15.46 7.81
N LEU A 26 15.68 14.14 8.07
CA LEU A 26 16.02 13.62 9.39
C LEU A 26 17.46 13.94 9.80
N LEU A 27 18.42 13.80 8.89
CA LEU A 27 19.82 14.16 9.14
C LEU A 27 19.96 15.65 9.48
N ALA A 28 19.32 16.52 8.68
CA ALA A 28 19.30 17.95 8.96
C ALA A 28 18.65 18.25 10.33
N ALA A 29 17.57 17.56 10.67
CA ALA A 29 16.91 17.72 11.96
C ALA A 29 17.82 17.33 13.13
N GLN A 30 18.53 16.20 13.04
CA GLN A 30 19.48 15.74 14.06
C GLN A 30 20.64 16.72 14.22
N GLU A 31 21.23 17.22 13.13
CA GLU A 31 22.29 18.22 13.19
C GLU A 31 21.83 19.53 13.84
N LEU A 32 20.64 20.00 13.48
CA LEU A 32 20.04 21.20 14.06
C LEU A 32 19.76 21.01 15.56
N HIS A 33 19.34 19.82 15.98
CA HIS A 33 19.16 19.48 17.40
C HIS A 33 20.48 19.53 18.17
N LEU A 34 21.52 18.86 17.65
CA LEU A 34 22.85 18.84 18.27
C LEU A 34 23.47 20.24 18.40
N THR A 35 23.12 21.16 17.50
CA THR A 35 23.57 22.56 17.53
C THR A 35 22.67 23.48 18.34
N GLY A 36 21.68 22.94 19.07
CA GLY A 36 20.74 23.70 19.91
C GLY A 36 19.70 24.51 19.14
N ARG A 37 19.58 24.30 17.82
CA ARG A 37 18.59 24.96 16.96
C ARG A 37 17.26 24.22 16.96
N THR A 38 16.70 24.02 18.15
CA THR A 38 15.52 23.17 18.40
C THR A 38 14.33 23.49 17.49
N ARG A 39 13.99 24.76 17.28
CA ARG A 39 12.87 25.14 16.38
C ARG A 39 13.10 24.76 14.92
N GLN A 40 14.34 24.84 14.44
CA GLN A 40 14.65 24.46 13.06
C GLN A 40 14.66 22.94 12.92
N ALA A 41 15.13 22.22 13.94
CA ALA A 41 15.05 20.76 13.98
C ALA A 41 13.60 20.28 13.90
N GLU A 42 12.72 20.88 14.70
CA GLU A 42 11.29 20.60 14.70
C GLU A 42 10.65 20.79 13.31
N GLU A 43 10.98 21.89 12.63
CA GLU A 43 10.49 22.15 11.28
C GLU A 43 10.93 21.06 10.29
N ARG A 44 12.19 20.61 10.36
CA ARG A 44 12.68 19.51 9.52
C ARG A 44 11.97 18.19 9.81
N TYR A 45 11.71 17.89 11.08
CA TYR A 45 10.92 16.73 11.49
C TYR A 45 9.48 16.77 10.97
N ARG A 46 8.82 17.93 11.04
CA ARG A 46 7.46 18.12 10.48
C ARG A 46 7.44 17.96 8.96
N GLN A 47 8.43 18.49 8.25
CA GLN A 47 8.57 18.31 6.81
C GLN A 47 8.72 16.83 6.43
N ALA A 48 9.57 16.08 7.15
CA ALA A 48 9.72 14.64 6.94
C ALA A 48 8.39 13.89 7.17
N LEU A 49 7.66 14.24 8.24
CA LEU A 49 6.39 13.60 8.56
C LEU A 49 5.32 13.89 7.51
N GLN A 50 5.20 15.14 7.06
CA GLN A 50 4.25 15.54 6.02
C GLN A 50 4.57 14.87 4.68
N LEU A 51 5.86 14.81 4.31
CA LEU A 51 6.31 14.15 3.09
C LEU A 51 5.99 12.66 3.14
N ALA A 52 6.26 11.99 4.26
CA ALA A 52 5.96 10.57 4.43
C ALA A 52 4.44 10.30 4.38
N GLU A 53 3.63 11.16 5.00
CA GLU A 53 2.16 11.06 4.97
C GLU A 53 1.62 11.22 3.56
N THR A 54 2.13 12.20 2.82
CA THR A 54 1.66 12.54 1.47
C THR A 54 2.05 11.47 0.45
N ASN A 55 3.30 11.00 0.50
CA ASN A 55 3.83 10.12 -0.53
C ASN A 55 3.44 8.65 -0.32
N TYR A 56 3.30 8.22 0.93
CA TYR A 56 3.10 6.80 1.24
C TYR A 56 1.84 6.51 2.06
N GLY A 57 1.33 7.51 2.77
CA GLY A 57 0.17 7.37 3.65
C GLY A 57 0.50 6.80 5.04
N PRO A 58 -0.49 6.86 5.95
CA PRO A 58 -0.27 6.58 7.37
C PRO A 58 0.07 5.12 7.68
N GLN A 59 -0.25 4.17 6.81
CA GLN A 59 0.04 2.75 7.03
C GLN A 59 1.43 2.31 6.53
N HIS A 60 2.20 3.22 5.94
CA HIS A 60 3.48 2.86 5.35
C HIS A 60 4.60 2.76 6.38
N PHE A 61 5.56 1.86 6.13
CA PHE A 61 6.71 1.65 7.00
C PHE A 61 7.53 2.92 7.24
N TYR A 62 7.77 3.73 6.19
CA TYR A 62 8.47 5.01 6.35
C TYR A 62 7.71 5.98 7.25
N TYR A 63 6.38 6.08 7.10
CA TYR A 63 5.59 6.94 7.98
C TYR A 63 5.78 6.57 9.45
N MET A 64 5.78 5.28 9.77
CA MET A 64 6.03 4.78 11.11
C MET A 64 7.44 5.06 11.62
N GLN A 65 8.46 4.89 10.77
CA GLN A 65 9.84 5.26 11.12
C GLN A 65 9.97 6.75 11.45
N ILE A 66 9.33 7.62 10.66
CA ILE A 66 9.34 9.06 10.95
C ILE A 66 8.63 9.36 12.28
N LEU A 67 7.48 8.75 12.57
CA LEU A 67 6.81 8.93 13.86
C LEU A 67 7.71 8.53 15.05
N ILE A 68 8.51 7.47 14.92
CA ILE A 68 9.47 7.07 15.96
C ILE A 68 10.54 8.14 16.16
N ALA A 69 11.16 8.59 15.06
CA ALA A 69 12.20 9.63 15.11
C ALA A 69 11.69 10.94 15.72
N VAL A 70 10.48 11.37 15.34
CA VAL A 70 9.84 12.59 15.85
C VAL A 70 9.46 12.46 17.33
N THR A 71 9.01 11.28 17.76
CA THR A 71 8.72 10.99 19.17
C THR A 71 9.97 11.18 20.01
N GLU A 72 11.08 10.57 19.58
CA GLU A 72 12.33 10.63 20.31
C GLU A 72 12.89 12.06 20.40
N PHE A 73 12.77 12.84 19.31
CA PHE A 73 13.12 14.25 19.36
C PHE A 73 12.30 15.02 20.40
N TYR A 74 10.98 14.87 20.42
CA TYR A 74 10.12 15.56 21.39
C TYR A 74 10.36 15.11 22.83
N GLU A 75 10.69 13.84 23.05
CA GLU A 75 11.14 13.34 24.36
C GLU A 75 12.45 14.00 24.80
N ALA A 76 13.42 14.13 23.89
CA ALA A 76 14.69 14.78 24.19
C ALA A 76 14.51 16.25 24.58
N VAL A 77 13.65 16.99 23.88
CA VAL A 77 13.42 18.42 24.15
C VAL A 77 12.40 18.69 25.27
N GLY A 78 11.76 17.64 25.81
CA GLY A 78 10.82 17.74 26.93
C GLY A 78 9.40 18.18 26.57
N GLU A 79 9.03 18.14 25.28
CA GLU A 79 7.72 18.57 24.77
C GLU A 79 6.69 17.44 24.88
N MET A 80 6.29 17.12 26.13
CA MET A 80 5.46 15.96 26.45
C MET A 80 4.07 15.96 25.78
N GLU A 81 3.52 17.14 25.48
CA GLU A 81 2.23 17.22 24.77
C GLU A 81 2.36 16.80 23.31
N GLU A 82 3.47 17.13 22.65
CA GLU A 82 3.74 16.66 21.29
C GLU A 82 4.05 15.16 21.28
N VAL A 83 4.80 14.65 22.26
CA VAL A 83 5.00 13.19 22.46
C VAL A 83 3.66 12.47 22.54
N ARG A 84 2.71 12.99 23.32
CA ARG A 84 1.37 12.41 23.46
C ARG A 84 0.60 12.41 22.13
N LYS A 85 0.64 13.52 21.39
CA LYS A 85 -0.02 13.63 20.07
C LYS A 85 0.56 12.64 19.06
N ILE A 86 1.89 12.56 18.96
CA ILE A 86 2.57 11.65 18.04
C ILE A 86 2.33 10.19 18.46
N GLY A 87 2.35 9.90 19.77
CA GLY A 87 2.03 8.58 20.31
C GLY A 87 0.62 8.11 19.96
N ASN A 88 -0.37 9.01 20.03
CA ASN A 88 -1.74 8.72 19.57
C ASN A 88 -1.76 8.39 18.08
N LYS A 89 -1.09 9.21 17.24
CA LYS A 89 -1.04 8.97 15.79
C LYS A 89 -0.38 7.62 15.46
N ARG A 90 0.67 7.24 16.19
CA ARG A 90 1.33 5.93 16.06
C ARG A 90 0.39 4.77 16.42
N ASN A 91 -0.38 4.90 17.50
CA ASN A 91 -1.34 3.89 17.91
C ASN A 91 -2.49 3.74 16.90
N GLU A 92 -2.95 4.86 16.32
CA GLU A 92 -3.96 4.84 15.25
C GLU A 92 -3.45 4.06 14.04
N VAL A 93 -2.22 4.31 13.60
CA VAL A 93 -1.59 3.54 12.51
C VAL A 93 -1.53 2.06 12.84
N HIS A 94 -1.05 1.70 14.03
CA HIS A 94 -0.96 0.30 14.48
C HIS A 94 -2.33 -0.38 14.46
N SER A 95 -3.36 0.28 15.02
CA SER A 95 -4.72 -0.24 15.05
C SER A 95 -5.33 -0.38 13.65
N GLY A 96 -4.99 0.53 12.73
CA GLY A 96 -5.42 0.46 11.32
C GLY A 96 -4.78 -0.69 10.57
N LEU A 97 -3.47 -0.91 10.79
CA LEU A 97 -2.74 -2.06 10.28
C LEU A 97 -3.31 -3.38 10.83
N GLU A 98 -3.55 -3.46 12.14
CA GLU A 98 -4.15 -4.63 12.79
C GLU A 98 -5.54 -4.93 12.25
N LYS A 99 -6.43 -3.93 12.14
CA LYS A 99 -7.75 -4.11 11.53
C LYS A 99 -7.66 -4.56 10.09
N LYS A 100 -6.70 -4.06 9.30
CA LYS A 100 -6.51 -4.49 7.91
C LYS A 100 -5.99 -5.92 7.84
N LEU A 101 -5.05 -6.31 8.69
CA LEU A 101 -4.56 -7.68 8.81
C LEU A 101 -5.67 -8.64 9.27
N LEU A 102 -6.51 -8.21 10.22
CA LEU A 102 -7.65 -8.99 10.69
C LEU A 102 -8.72 -9.10 9.62
N LYS A 103 -9.00 -8.03 8.88
CA LYS A 103 -9.92 -8.05 7.73
C LYS A 103 -9.38 -8.89 6.57
N THR A 104 -8.06 -8.99 6.41
CA THR A 104 -7.43 -9.92 5.46
C THR A 104 -7.53 -11.38 5.96
N LYS A 105 -7.61 -11.59 7.28
CA LYS A 105 -7.88 -12.91 7.89
C LYS A 105 -9.38 -13.26 7.89
N GLU A 106 -10.28 -12.29 7.94
CA GLU A 106 -11.74 -12.48 7.92
C GLU A 106 -12.32 -12.50 6.49
N ASP A 107 -11.65 -11.88 5.52
CA ASP A 107 -11.79 -12.18 4.08
C ASP A 107 -11.10 -13.51 3.71
N GLY A 108 -10.31 -14.03 4.64
CA GLY A 108 -9.96 -15.44 4.76
C GLY A 108 -10.96 -16.20 5.62
N SER A 109 -12.25 -15.79 5.62
CA SER A 109 -13.29 -16.78 5.86
C SER A 109 -13.03 -17.88 4.84
N GLU A 110 -12.55 -19.01 5.34
CA GLU A 110 -12.75 -20.29 4.69
C GLU A 110 -14.27 -20.47 4.55
N GLU A 111 -14.88 -19.79 3.57
CA GLU A 111 -15.90 -20.46 2.81
C GLU A 111 -15.22 -21.76 2.37
N PRO A 112 -15.80 -22.94 2.66
CA PRO A 112 -15.17 -24.20 2.29
C PRO A 112 -14.87 -24.09 0.80
N VAL A 113 -13.57 -23.98 0.48
CA VAL A 113 -13.09 -23.76 -0.87
C VAL A 113 -13.67 -24.91 -1.65
N LYS A 114 -14.69 -24.63 -2.46
CA LYS A 114 -15.21 -25.57 -3.43
C LYS A 114 -14.11 -25.70 -4.46
N THR A 115 -13.11 -26.52 -4.12
CA THR A 115 -12.19 -27.15 -5.05
C THR A 115 -13.04 -27.54 -6.24
N VAL A 116 -12.75 -26.95 -7.40
CA VAL A 116 -13.51 -27.18 -8.62
C VAL A 116 -13.23 -28.63 -9.01
N LYS A 117 -14.00 -29.58 -8.45
CA LYS A 117 -13.96 -31.01 -8.80
C LYS A 117 -14.49 -31.28 -10.21
N ALA A 118 -14.77 -30.25 -11.00
CA ALA A 118 -15.08 -30.35 -12.42
C ALA A 118 -13.78 -30.18 -13.24
N PRO A 119 -13.54 -30.98 -14.28
CA PRO A 119 -12.35 -30.83 -15.10
C PRO A 119 -12.31 -29.42 -15.71
N LEU A 120 -11.30 -28.63 -15.33
CA LEU A 120 -11.05 -27.31 -15.92
C LEU A 120 -11.02 -27.41 -17.45
N PRO A 121 -11.73 -26.53 -18.19
CA PRO A 121 -11.62 -26.48 -19.65
C PRO A 121 -10.17 -26.31 -20.09
N THR A 122 -9.80 -26.94 -21.21
CA THR A 122 -8.42 -26.94 -21.73
C THR A 122 -7.83 -25.53 -21.87
N GLU A 123 -8.64 -24.55 -22.26
CA GLU A 123 -8.20 -23.15 -22.43
C GLU A 123 -7.89 -22.48 -21.08
N ILE A 124 -8.61 -22.82 -20.02
CA ILE A 124 -8.37 -22.31 -18.66
C ILE A 124 -7.11 -22.93 -18.07
N ARG A 125 -6.86 -24.22 -18.34
CA ARG A 125 -5.60 -24.88 -17.97
C ARG A 125 -4.40 -24.23 -18.65
N LYS A 126 -4.50 -23.94 -19.95
CA LYS A 126 -3.44 -23.24 -20.69
C LYS A 126 -3.19 -21.84 -20.11
N ALA A 127 -4.25 -21.08 -19.83
CA ALA A 127 -4.13 -19.75 -19.25
C ALA A 127 -3.48 -19.77 -17.85
N ALA A 128 -3.87 -20.71 -16.99
CA ALA A 128 -3.25 -20.91 -15.68
C ALA A 128 -1.77 -21.33 -15.80
N GLN A 129 -1.44 -22.19 -16.76
CA GLN A 129 -0.05 -22.61 -17.04
C GLN A 129 0.83 -21.43 -17.51
N ILE A 130 0.31 -20.53 -18.34
CA ILE A 130 1.02 -19.32 -18.80
C ILE A 130 1.38 -18.41 -17.62
N LEU A 131 0.47 -18.28 -16.65
CA LEU A 131 0.71 -17.52 -15.42
C LEU A 131 1.46 -18.31 -14.33
N GLY A 132 1.74 -19.60 -14.55
CA GLY A 132 2.40 -20.46 -13.58
C GLY A 132 1.56 -20.72 -12.31
N VAL A 133 0.24 -20.61 -12.40
CA VAL A 133 -0.67 -20.84 -11.26
C VAL A 133 -1.07 -22.33 -11.23
N PRO A 134 -0.82 -23.06 -10.13
CA PRO A 134 -1.22 -24.45 -10.03
C PRO A 134 -2.75 -24.58 -10.02
N PHE A 135 -3.26 -25.62 -10.68
CA PHE A 135 -4.70 -25.79 -10.91
C PHE A 135 -5.52 -25.95 -9.63
N ASP A 136 -4.94 -26.56 -8.60
CA ASP A 136 -5.56 -26.73 -7.27
C ASP A 136 -5.68 -25.42 -6.49
N ASP A 137 -4.95 -24.36 -6.87
CA ASP A 137 -4.94 -23.04 -6.22
C ASP A 137 -5.40 -21.93 -7.17
N LEU A 138 -6.19 -22.27 -8.20
CA LEU A 138 -6.64 -21.33 -9.22
C LEU A 138 -7.77 -20.44 -8.69
N THR A 139 -7.43 -19.25 -8.22
CA THR A 139 -8.36 -18.24 -7.67
C THR A 139 -8.07 -16.85 -8.27
N PRO A 140 -9.03 -15.89 -8.22
CA PRO A 140 -8.79 -14.54 -8.74
C PRO A 140 -7.57 -13.85 -8.10
N THR A 141 -7.32 -14.12 -6.81
CA THR A 141 -6.22 -13.53 -6.05
C THR A 141 -4.87 -14.12 -6.44
N THR A 142 -4.76 -15.44 -6.62
CA THR A 142 -3.52 -16.10 -7.04
C THR A 142 -3.17 -15.73 -8.48
N VAL A 143 -4.16 -15.61 -9.37
CA VAL A 143 -4.02 -15.13 -10.75
C VAL A 143 -3.50 -13.69 -10.79
N HIS A 144 -4.10 -12.77 -10.03
CA HIS A 144 -3.67 -11.37 -10.01
C HIS A 144 -2.24 -11.22 -9.44
N LYS A 145 -1.89 -12.00 -8.41
CA LYS A 145 -0.55 -12.01 -7.81
C LYS A 145 0.50 -12.53 -8.79
N ALA A 146 0.22 -13.66 -9.46
CA ALA A 146 1.12 -14.26 -10.43
C ALA A 146 1.33 -13.34 -11.65
N TRP A 147 0.25 -12.76 -12.17
CA TRP A 147 0.30 -11.77 -13.26
C TRP A 147 1.15 -10.55 -12.88
N ARG A 148 0.92 -9.94 -11.71
CA ARG A 148 1.74 -8.81 -11.21
C ARG A 148 3.22 -9.16 -11.12
N SER A 149 3.54 -10.36 -10.63
CA SER A 149 4.93 -10.82 -10.53
C SER A 149 5.58 -10.96 -11.91
N GLN A 150 4.88 -11.51 -12.90
CA GLN A 150 5.38 -11.64 -14.27
C GLN A 150 5.49 -10.30 -15.00
N MET A 151 4.57 -9.36 -14.77
CA MET A 151 4.67 -8.00 -15.32
C MET A 151 5.83 -7.21 -14.71
N SER A 152 6.15 -7.46 -13.43
CA SER A 152 7.30 -6.82 -12.78
C SER A 152 8.65 -7.34 -13.27
N LEU A 153 8.71 -8.59 -13.77
CA LEU A 153 9.92 -9.18 -14.32
C LEU A 153 10.21 -8.72 -15.75
N GLN A 154 9.17 -8.37 -16.53
CA GLN A 154 9.27 -7.91 -17.92
C GLN A 154 9.59 -6.41 -18.03
N THR A 155 10.53 -5.90 -17.23
CA THR A 155 11.01 -4.52 -17.35
C THR A 155 11.81 -4.37 -18.65
N VAL A 156 11.21 -3.64 -19.59
CA VAL A 156 11.63 -3.45 -20.98
C VAL A 156 13.07 -2.92 -21.12
N HIS A 157 13.97 -3.73 -21.68
CA HIS A 157 15.23 -3.24 -22.25
C HIS A 157 15.06 -3.06 -23.77
N PRO A 158 15.14 -1.83 -24.31
CA PRO A 158 14.75 -1.53 -25.70
C PRO A 158 15.67 -2.11 -26.79
N ASP A 159 16.80 -2.71 -26.41
CA ASP A 159 17.84 -3.18 -27.36
C ASP A 159 17.71 -4.66 -27.76
N LEU A 160 16.91 -5.45 -27.02
CA LEU A 160 16.73 -6.88 -27.29
C LEU A 160 15.27 -7.13 -27.59
N GLY A 161 14.93 -7.11 -28.88
CA GLY A 161 13.59 -7.28 -29.44
C GLY A 161 12.94 -8.66 -29.21
N GLY A 162 12.91 -9.15 -27.98
CA GLY A 162 12.16 -10.32 -27.58
C GLY A 162 11.59 -10.08 -26.19
N GLU A 163 10.31 -9.67 -26.11
CA GLU A 163 9.43 -9.82 -24.93
C GLU A 163 8.03 -9.17 -25.10
N ALA A 164 7.76 -8.47 -26.21
CA ALA A 164 6.41 -7.95 -26.48
C ALA A 164 5.36 -9.08 -26.60
N GLU A 165 5.73 -10.20 -27.21
CA GLU A 165 4.86 -11.36 -27.35
C GLU A 165 4.53 -12.02 -26.00
N SER A 166 5.50 -12.10 -25.08
CA SER A 166 5.32 -12.64 -23.73
C SER A 166 4.36 -11.79 -22.90
N ALA A 167 4.47 -10.46 -22.97
CA ALA A 167 3.56 -9.56 -22.27
C ALA A 167 2.12 -9.67 -22.80
N VAL A 168 1.95 -9.81 -24.11
CA VAL A 168 0.64 -10.03 -24.75
C VAL A 168 0.04 -11.36 -24.30
N LEU A 169 0.82 -12.44 -24.25
CA LEU A 169 0.36 -13.76 -23.80
C LEU A 169 -0.07 -13.76 -22.33
N VAL A 170 0.73 -13.14 -21.45
CA VAL A 170 0.44 -13.02 -20.00
C VAL A 170 -0.83 -12.20 -19.75
N ASN A 171 -1.02 -11.09 -20.47
CA ASN A 171 -2.24 -10.27 -20.38
C ASN A 171 -3.47 -11.01 -20.91
N LYS A 172 -3.35 -11.72 -22.04
CA LYS A 172 -4.43 -12.52 -22.62
C LYS A 172 -4.86 -13.64 -21.67
N ALA A 173 -3.89 -14.35 -21.07
CA ALA A 173 -4.14 -15.40 -20.09
C ALA A 173 -4.87 -14.87 -18.86
N LYS A 174 -4.45 -13.71 -18.32
CA LYS A 174 -5.14 -13.05 -17.19
C LYS A 174 -6.59 -12.71 -17.54
N ALA A 175 -6.82 -12.08 -18.69
CA ALA A 175 -8.16 -11.70 -19.13
C ALA A 175 -9.10 -12.91 -19.31
N GLN A 176 -8.59 -14.03 -19.83
CA GLN A 176 -9.35 -15.27 -19.96
C GLN A 176 -9.75 -15.86 -18.61
N LEU A 177 -8.87 -15.79 -17.61
CA LEU A 177 -9.15 -16.27 -16.26
C LEU A 177 -10.14 -15.36 -15.53
N ASP A 178 -9.99 -14.05 -15.63
CA ASP A 178 -10.94 -13.08 -15.05
C ASP A 178 -12.36 -13.31 -15.60
N ALA A 179 -12.51 -13.40 -16.92
CA ALA A 179 -13.81 -13.65 -17.56
C ALA A 179 -14.44 -14.98 -17.11
N TRP A 180 -13.63 -16.02 -16.91
CA TRP A 180 -14.07 -17.32 -16.44
C TRP A 180 -14.57 -17.29 -14.98
N PHE A 181 -13.92 -16.48 -14.12
CA PHE A 181 -14.38 -16.25 -12.74
C PHE A 181 -15.65 -15.38 -12.69
N GLU A 182 -15.77 -14.36 -13.54
CA GLU A 182 -16.95 -13.50 -13.62
C GLU A 182 -18.20 -14.28 -14.07
N GLU A 183 -18.07 -15.20 -15.02
CA GLU A 183 -19.18 -16.07 -15.46
C GLU A 183 -19.72 -16.97 -14.34
N ARG A 184 -18.83 -17.37 -13.41
CA ARG A 184 -19.13 -18.22 -12.27
C ARG A 184 -19.53 -17.47 -11.00
N SER A 185 -19.31 -16.14 -10.97
CA SER A 185 -19.68 -15.30 -9.84
C SER A 185 -21.19 -15.04 -9.87
N PRO A 186 -21.92 -15.24 -8.76
CA PRO A 186 -23.35 -14.98 -8.72
C PRO A 186 -23.60 -13.49 -9.01
N LYS A 187 -24.23 -13.19 -10.15
CA LYS A 187 -24.52 -11.82 -10.58
C LYS A 187 -25.39 -11.12 -9.52
N LEU A 188 -24.76 -10.30 -8.68
CA LEU A 188 -25.48 -9.40 -7.77
C LEU A 188 -26.40 -8.51 -8.63
N GLY A 189 -27.71 -8.62 -8.38
CA GLY A 189 -28.75 -8.14 -9.29
C GLY A 189 -28.55 -6.73 -9.82
N LYS A 190 -28.59 -6.60 -11.15
CA LYS A 190 -28.78 -5.32 -11.85
C LYS A 190 -29.99 -4.59 -11.25
N LYS A 191 -29.77 -3.55 -10.44
CA LYS A 191 -30.82 -2.54 -10.24
C LYS A 191 -31.02 -1.84 -11.59
N LEU A 192 -32.19 -2.07 -12.19
CA LEU A 192 -32.71 -1.32 -13.32
C LEU A 192 -32.64 0.18 -12.99
N ASN A 193 -31.68 0.88 -13.61
CA ASN A 193 -31.77 2.32 -13.79
C ASN A 193 -32.86 2.56 -14.84
N LYS A 194 -34.06 3.00 -14.43
CA LYS A 194 -35.05 3.52 -15.38
C LYS A 194 -34.53 4.87 -15.87
N PRO A 195 -34.35 5.08 -17.18
CA PRO A 195 -34.05 6.40 -17.70
C PRO A 195 -35.25 7.32 -17.44
N GLY A 196 -34.94 8.54 -16.99
CA GLY A 196 -35.92 9.57 -16.71
C GLY A 196 -36.74 9.92 -17.94
N ASP A 197 -38.04 10.06 -17.74
CA ASP A 197 -38.95 10.68 -18.69
C ASP A 197 -39.50 11.97 -18.08
N LYS A 198 -38.95 13.09 -18.55
CA LYS A 198 -39.59 14.41 -18.72
C LYS A 198 -38.83 15.07 -19.88
N PRO A 199 -39.41 15.89 -20.78
CA PRO A 199 -40.50 16.84 -20.52
C PRO A 199 -41.50 17.13 -21.69
N GLY A 200 -42.54 17.94 -21.42
CA GLY A 200 -43.37 18.68 -22.42
C GLY A 200 -44.36 17.81 -23.21
N ASP A 201 -45.54 18.23 -23.65
CA ASP A 201 -45.95 19.56 -24.09
C ASP A 201 -47.49 19.71 -24.14
N LYS A 202 -47.93 20.95 -24.33
CA LYS A 202 -49.30 21.46 -24.27
C LYS A 202 -50.21 21.06 -25.45
N LYS A 203 -51.51 21.39 -25.26
CA LYS A 203 -52.62 21.58 -26.23
C LYS A 203 -53.32 20.29 -26.66
N SER A 204 -54.65 20.23 -26.74
CA SER A 204 -55.65 21.27 -27.03
C SER A 204 -56.99 20.99 -26.36
#